data_AF-A0A367LU17-F1
#
_entry.id   AF-A0A367LU17-F1
#
_cell.length_a   1.000
_cell.length_b   1.000
_cell.length_c   1.000
_cell.angle_alpha   90.00
_cell.angle_beta   90.00
_cell.angle_gamma   90.00
#
_symmetry.space_group_name_H-M   'P 1'
#
loop_
_entity.id
_entity.type
_entity.pdbx_description
1 polymer ?
#
loop_
_entity_poly.entity_id
_entity_poly.type
_entity_poly.pdbx_seq_one_letter_code
_entity_poly.pdbx_strand_id
1 'polypeptide(L)'
;IKLLQEAPIPTRKIFAGWEGDGPLQGHLKLDIPLDHDEAGKTGVVVDFSTVGATLKMPSPKLDMSEVKGDFRFDLAKGLSAPAVQA
;
A
#
# COMPACT_ATOMS: atom_id res chain seq x y z
N ILE A 1 2.56 6.85 -3.76
CA ILE A 1 3.05 5.48 -3.42
C ILE A 1 4.42 5.39 -2.75
N LYS A 2 5.24 6.45 -2.74
CA LYS A 2 6.63 6.43 -2.19
C LYS A 2 6.79 5.67 -0.86
N LEU A 3 5.87 5.85 0.10
CA LEU A 3 5.90 5.16 1.40
C LEU A 3 6.03 3.63 1.28
N LEU A 4 5.33 2.97 0.36
CA LEU A 4 5.35 1.50 0.23
C LEU A 4 6.57 0.98 -0.57
N GLN A 5 7.29 1.86 -1.27
CA GLN A 5 8.52 1.51 -2.01
C GLN A 5 9.80 1.81 -1.22
N GLU A 6 9.74 2.80 -0.33
CA GLU A 6 10.86 3.29 0.46
C GLU A 6 10.85 2.79 1.91
N ALA A 7 9.71 2.31 2.42
CA ALA A 7 9.65 1.77 3.77
C ALA A 7 10.58 0.53 3.92
N PRO A 8 11.21 0.36 5.11
CA PRO A 8 12.11 -0.75 5.42
C PRO A 8 11.33 -2.04 5.72
N ILE A 9 10.36 -2.36 4.86
CA ILE A 9 9.49 -3.53 4.91
C ILE A 9 9.58 -4.23 3.54
N PRO A 10 9.35 -5.55 3.45
CA PRO A 10 9.60 -6.31 2.23
C PRO A 10 8.55 -6.10 1.12
N THR A 11 8.00 -4.89 1.00
CA THR A 11 6.96 -4.51 0.04
C THR A 11 7.50 -3.95 -1.26
N ARG A 12 8.78 -3.52 -1.29
CA ARG A 12 9.41 -2.93 -2.48
C ARG A 12 9.25 -3.78 -3.74
N LYS A 13 9.37 -5.10 -3.64
CA LYS A 13 9.20 -6.01 -4.78
C LYS A 13 7.77 -6.04 -5.31
N ILE A 14 6.77 -5.90 -4.42
CA ILE A 14 5.35 -5.93 -4.77
C ILE A 14 4.94 -4.65 -5.50
N PHE A 15 5.40 -3.50 -5.00
CA PHE A 15 5.05 -2.18 -5.53
C PHE A 15 6.09 -1.62 -6.50
N ALA A 16 7.01 -2.44 -6.99
CA ALA A 16 8.07 -2.00 -7.90
C ALA A 16 7.45 -1.38 -9.17
N GLY A 17 7.81 -0.13 -9.45
CA GLY A 17 7.31 0.61 -10.62
C GLY A 17 5.87 1.11 -10.51
N TRP A 18 5.19 0.91 -9.38
CA TRP A 18 3.90 1.54 -9.14
C TRP A 18 4.08 3.04 -8.88
N GLU A 19 3.32 3.87 -9.54
CA GLU A 19 3.31 5.31 -9.34
C GLU A 19 1.91 5.72 -8.90
N GLY A 20 1.83 6.68 -7.98
CA GLY A 20 0.55 7.21 -7.57
C GLY A 20 0.73 8.54 -6.88
N ASP A 21 -0.12 9.49 -7.29
CA ASP A 21 -0.12 10.90 -6.90
C ASP A 21 -1.54 11.35 -6.58
N GLY A 22 -1.67 12.34 -5.70
CA GLY A 22 -2.95 12.85 -5.22
C GLY A 22 -3.12 12.75 -3.70
N PRO A 23 -4.26 13.23 -3.17
CA PRO A 23 -4.52 13.25 -1.74
C PRO A 23 -4.67 11.83 -1.21
N LEU A 24 -3.98 11.53 -0.11
CA LEU A 24 -4.05 10.24 0.55
C LEU A 24 -4.25 10.47 2.04
N GLN A 25 -5.31 9.88 2.58
CA GLN A 25 -5.61 9.91 4.00
C GLN A 25 -5.69 8.48 4.52
N GLY A 26 -4.83 8.14 5.47
CA GLY A 26 -4.72 6.77 5.91
C GLY A 26 -4.13 6.62 7.30
N HIS A 27 -4.19 5.39 7.76
CA HIS A 27 -3.66 4.92 9.02
C HIS A 27 -2.65 3.80 8.75
N LEU A 28 -1.51 3.86 9.45
CA LEU A 28 -0.48 2.83 9.43
C LEU A 28 -0.50 2.13 10.79
N LYS A 29 -0.83 0.83 10.79
CA LYS A 29 -0.64 -0.06 11.93
C LYS A 29 0.61 -0.89 11.72
N LEU A 30 1.52 -0.79 12.68
CA LEU A 30 2.82 -1.45 12.65
C LEU A 30 2.98 -2.27 13.93
N ASP A 31 3.03 -3.60 13.77
CA ASP A 31 3.22 -4.55 14.86
C ASP A 31 4.68 -5.04 14.80
N ILE A 32 5.58 -4.40 15.56
CA ILE A 32 7.01 -4.76 15.64
C ILE A 32 7.27 -5.52 16.95
N PRO A 33 7.67 -6.81 16.89
CA PRO A 33 8.09 -7.56 18.06
C PRO A 33 9.38 -6.99 18.66
N LEU A 34 9.45 -6.93 19.99
CA LEU A 34 10.65 -6.50 20.70
C LEU A 34 11.66 -7.65 20.90
N ASP A 35 11.18 -8.89 20.81
CA ASP A 35 12.03 -10.08 20.92
C ASP A 35 12.81 -10.29 19.62
N HIS A 36 14.11 -10.50 19.75
CA HIS A 36 15.03 -10.68 18.64
C HIS A 36 14.68 -11.92 17.81
N ASP A 37 14.23 -12.99 18.45
CA ASP A 37 13.87 -14.25 17.77
C ASP A 37 12.58 -14.10 16.94
N GLU A 38 11.79 -13.08 17.22
CA GLU A 38 10.50 -12.80 16.57
C GLU A 38 10.61 -11.66 15.54
N ALA A 39 11.78 -11.05 15.34
CA ALA A 39 11.97 -9.87 14.48
C ALA A 39 11.45 -10.06 13.03
N GLY A 40 11.48 -11.30 12.53
CA GLY A 40 10.93 -11.66 11.21
C GLY A 40 9.40 -11.64 11.10
N LYS A 41 8.68 -11.49 12.21
CA LYS A 41 7.20 -11.52 12.27
C LYS A 41 6.57 -10.12 12.30
N THR A 42 7.31 -9.10 11.87
CA THR A 42 6.80 -7.73 11.78
C THR A 42 5.52 -7.70 10.94
N GLY A 43 4.42 -7.27 11.57
CA GLY A 43 3.13 -7.09 10.92
C GLY A 43 2.98 -5.66 10.42
N VAL A 44 2.50 -5.50 9.19
CA VAL A 44 2.21 -4.18 8.62
C VAL A 44 0.82 -4.20 8.03
N VAL A 45 0.01 -3.24 8.44
CA VAL A 45 -1.31 -2.98 7.89
C VAL A 45 -1.41 -1.49 7.59
N VAL A 46 -1.83 -1.14 6.38
CA VAL A 46 -2.10 0.23 5.97
C VAL A 46 -3.51 0.28 5.45
N ASP A 47 -4.35 1.08 6.10
CA ASP A 47 -5.69 1.41 5.62
C ASP A 47 -5.64 2.84 5.09
N PHE A 48 -6.00 3.07 3.83
CA PHE A 48 -5.96 4.39 3.23
C PHE A 48 -7.13 4.63 2.29
N SER A 49 -7.55 5.88 2.21
CA SER A 49 -8.60 6.37 1.32
C SER A 49 -8.04 7.47 0.43
N THR A 50 -8.63 7.59 -0.75
CA THR A 50 -8.28 8.65 -1.70
C THR A 50 -9.50 9.08 -2.50
N VAL A 51 -9.46 10.33 -2.96
CA VAL A 51 -10.44 10.93 -3.87
C VAL A 51 -9.66 11.75 -4.89
N GLY A 52 -9.73 11.37 -6.16
CA GLY A 52 -9.05 12.10 -7.24
C GLY A 52 -7.56 11.76 -7.39
N ALA A 53 -7.12 10.59 -6.93
CA ALA A 53 -5.74 10.15 -7.14
C ALA A 53 -5.52 9.56 -8.52
N THR A 54 -4.25 9.47 -8.89
CA THR A 54 -3.78 8.72 -10.06
C THR A 54 -3.07 7.46 -9.60
N LEU A 55 -3.19 6.39 -10.39
CA LEU A 55 -2.49 5.13 -10.18
C LEU A 55 -1.96 4.61 -11.51
N LYS A 56 -0.64 4.42 -11.58
CA LYS A 56 0.01 3.73 -12.69
C LYS A 56 0.71 2.50 -12.16
N MET A 57 0.52 1.37 -12.84
CA MET A 57 1.24 0.15 -12.53
C MET A 57 1.68 -0.56 -13.82
N PRO A 58 2.89 -1.15 -13.83
CA PRO A 58 3.48 -1.69 -15.05
C PRO A 58 2.98 -3.11 -15.38
N SER A 59 2.52 -3.88 -14.38
CA SER A 59 2.06 -5.25 -14.57
C SER A 59 0.96 -5.65 -13.57
N PRO A 60 -0.27 -5.91 -14.04
CA PRO A 60 -0.78 -5.59 -15.38
C PRO A 60 -0.61 -4.11 -15.71
N LYS A 61 -0.44 -3.78 -17.00
CA LYS A 61 -0.32 -2.38 -17.43
C LYS A 61 -1.64 -1.66 -17.21
N LEU A 62 -1.66 -0.72 -16.29
CA LEU A 62 -2.85 0.02 -15.87
C LEU A 62 -2.47 1.48 -15.60
N ASP A 63 -3.28 2.40 -16.11
CA ASP A 63 -3.15 3.85 -15.91
C ASP A 63 -4.56 4.37 -15.59
N MET A 64 -4.79 4.70 -14.33
CA MET A 64 -6.08 5.17 -13.82
C MET A 64 -5.97 6.61 -13.34
N SER A 65 -6.99 7.39 -13.67
CA SER A 65 -7.19 8.76 -13.22
C SER A 65 -8.47 8.86 -12.39
N GLU A 66 -8.55 9.82 -11.49
CA GLU A 66 -9.72 10.05 -10.62
C GLU A 66 -10.09 8.88 -9.71
N VAL A 67 -9.08 8.10 -9.30
CA VAL A 67 -9.27 6.97 -8.39
C VAL A 67 -9.89 7.48 -7.09
N LYS A 68 -11.00 6.85 -6.73
CA LYS A 68 -11.70 7.04 -5.46
C LYS A 68 -11.96 5.69 -4.82
N GLY A 69 -11.56 5.54 -3.57
CA GLY A 69 -11.85 4.31 -2.86
C GLY A 69 -11.12 4.16 -1.54
N ASP A 70 -11.51 3.10 -0.86
CA ASP A 70 -10.86 2.60 0.34
C ASP A 70 -9.98 1.42 -0.03
N PHE A 71 -8.76 1.45 0.48
CA PHE A 71 -7.73 0.48 0.20
C PHE A 71 -7.12 -0.01 1.50
N ARG A 72 -6.81 -1.30 1.53
CA ARG A 72 -6.09 -1.94 2.63
C ARG A 72 -4.93 -2.73 2.07
N PHE A 73 -3.73 -2.37 2.49
CA PHE A 73 -2.55 -3.21 2.34
C PHE A 73 -2.29 -3.94 3.65
N ASP A 74 -2.19 -5.26 3.60
CA ASP A 74 -1.82 -6.10 4.73
C ASP A 74 -0.62 -6.94 4.27
N LEU A 75 0.50 -6.90 5.00
CA LEU A 75 1.73 -7.58 4.57
C LEU A 75 1.53 -9.08 4.36
N ALA A 76 0.62 -9.70 5.12
CA ALA A 76 0.34 -11.13 5.01
C ALA A 76 -0.71 -11.45 3.93
N LYS A 77 -1.56 -10.49 3.54
CA LYS A 77 -2.70 -10.73 2.64
C LYS A 77 -2.62 -9.99 1.31
N GLY A 78 -1.67 -9.07 1.15
CA GLY A 78 -1.52 -8.22 -0.03
C GLY A 78 -2.42 -6.98 -0.02
N LEU A 79 -2.65 -6.42 -1.21
CA LEU A 79 -3.51 -5.24 -1.41
C LEU A 79 -4.96 -5.68 -1.68
N SER A 80 -5.90 -5.03 -1.01
CA SER A 80 -7.34 -5.22 -1.20
C SER A 80 -8.04 -3.87 -1.26
N ALA A 81 -9.15 -3.79 -1.98
CA ALA A 81 -9.97 -2.59 -2.10
C ALA A 81 -11.45 -2.98 -1.99
N PRO A 82 -12.08 -2.87 -0.79
CA PRO A 82 -13.47 -3.26 -0.61
C PRO A 82 -14.44 -2.40 -1.44
N ALA A 83 -14.07 -1.15 -1.73
CA ALA A 83 -14.83 -0.27 -2.61
C ALA A 83 -13.86 0.63 -3.39
N VAL A 84 -13.79 0.43 -4.71
CA VAL A 84 -12.99 1.28 -5.61
C VAL A 84 -13.81 1.70 -6.82
N GLN A 85 -13.64 2.95 -7.21
CA GLN A 85 -14.18 3.60 -8.39
C GLN A 85 -13.02 4.29 -9.10
N ALA A 86 -12.98 4.17 -10.42
CA ALA A 86 -11.93 4.71 -11.26
C ALA A 86 -12.45 4.86 -12.70
#